data_AF-A0A7V4ZFU5-F1
#
_entry.id   AF-A0A7V4ZFU5-F1
#
_cell.length_a   1.000
_cell.length_b   1.000
_cell.length_c   1.000
_cell.angle_alpha   90.00
_cell.angle_beta   90.00
_cell.angle_gamma   90.00
#
_symmetry.space_group_name_H-M   'P 1'
#
loop_
_entity.id
_entity.type
_entity.pdbx_description
1 polymer ?
#
loop_
_entity_poly.entity_id
_entity_poly.type
_entity_poly.pdbx_seq_one_letter_code
_entity_poly.pdbx_strand_id
1 'polypeptide(L)' 'MTVELILEKLAAGETVEQILAAHPQLTREAVLAAIGFAKEALRADVIYPLAEATK' A
#
# COMPACT_ATOMS: atom_id res chain seq x y z
N MET A 1 -4.43 -12.39 -3.05
CA MET A 1 -3.67 -11.18 -3.41
C MET A 1 -3.44 -10.38 -2.13
N THR A 2 -2.24 -9.85 -1.91
CA THR A 2 -1.86 -9.20 -0.65
C THR A 2 -2.11 -7.68 -0.68
N VAL A 3 -2.20 -7.07 0.50
CA VAL A 3 -2.34 -5.61 0.66
C VAL A 3 -1.11 -4.88 0.13
N GLU A 4 0.08 -5.44 0.34
CA GLU A 4 1.36 -4.92 -0.15
C GLU A 4 1.36 -4.71 -1.67
N LEU A 5 0.94 -5.72 -2.44
CA LEU A 5 0.93 -5.65 -3.91
C LEU A 5 0.00 -4.53 -4.43
N ILE A 6 -1.12 -4.28 -3.75
CA ILE A 6 -2.03 -3.19 -4.11
C ILE A 6 -1.33 -1.85 -3.92
N LEU A 7 -0.62 -1.67 -2.80
CA LEU A 7 0.08 -0.44 -2.48
C LEU A 7 1.30 -0.22 -3.39
N GLU A 8 2.04 -1.27 -3.75
CA GLU A 8 3.15 -1.19 -4.71
C GLU A 8 2.67 -0.68 -6.07
N LYS A 9 1.56 -1.23 -6.58
CA LYS A 9 0.98 -0.81 -7.86
C LYS A 9 0.49 0.64 -7.83
N LEU A 10 -0.17 1.04 -6.74
CA LEU A 10 -0.57 2.43 -6.54
C LEU A 10 0.65 3.36 -6.45
N ALA A 11 1.73 2.94 -5.78
CA ALA A 11 2.97 3.69 -5.67
C ALA A 11 3.72 3.79 -7.01
N ALA A 12 3.59 2.79 -7.89
CA ALA A 12 4.10 2.80 -9.25
C ALA A 12 3.30 3.74 -10.20
N GLY A 13 2.21 4.34 -9.72
CA GLY A 13 1.35 5.23 -10.49
C GLY A 13 0.23 4.53 -11.26
N GLU A 14 -0.02 3.25 -11.01
CA GLU A 14 -1.21 2.57 -11.55
C GLU A 14 -2.48 3.13 -10.91
N THR A 15 -3.54 3.29 -11.71
CA THR A 15 -4.84 3.69 -11.19
C THR A 15 -5.60 2.50 -10.61
N VAL A 16 -6.57 2.79 -9.73
CA VAL A 16 -7.44 1.75 -9.14
C VAL A 16 -8.12 0.93 -10.24
N GLU A 17 -8.54 1.56 -11.33
CA GLU A 17 -9.19 0.89 -12.46
C GLU A 17 -8.25 -0.09 -13.18
N GLN A 18 -6.97 0.26 -13.32
CA GLN A 18 -5.96 -0.64 -13.91
C GLN A 18 -5.68 -1.84 -13.01
N ILE A 19 -5.62 -1.62 -11.69
CA ILE A 19 -5.44 -2.68 -10.70
C ILE A 19 -6.64 -3.64 -10.71
N LEU A 20 -7.86 -3.10 -10.80
CA LEU A 20 -9.09 -3.90 -10.91
C LEU A 20 -9.16 -4.66 -12.24
N ALA A 21 -8.70 -4.06 -13.34
CA ALA A 21 -8.63 -4.73 -14.64
C ALA A 21 -7.60 -5.87 -14.67
N ALA A 22 -6.45 -5.69 -14.02
CA ALA A 22 -5.41 -6.71 -13.90
C ALA A 22 -5.81 -7.86 -12.95
N HIS A 23 -6.72 -7.59 -12.00
CA HIS A 23 -7.16 -8.55 -10.99
C HIS A 23 -8.69 -8.56 -10.88
N PRO A 24 -9.41 -9.32 -11.73
CA PRO A 24 -10.87 -9.32 -11.78
C PRO A 24 -11.57 -9.79 -10.48
N GLN A 25 -10.83 -10.49 -9.64
CA GLN A 25 -11.26 -10.95 -8.32
C GLN A 25 -11.11 -9.91 -7.20
N LEU A 26 -10.55 -8.73 -7.49
CA LEU A 26 -10.60 -7.58 -6.60
C LEU A 26 -11.89 -6.81 -6.79
N THR A 27 -12.37 -6.25 -5.68
CA THR A 27 -13.38 -5.21 -5.70
C THR A 27 -12.77 -3.86 -5.33
N ARG A 28 -13.46 -2.78 -5.67
CA ARG A 28 -13.03 -1.42 -5.32
C ARG A 28 -12.91 -1.25 -3.81
N GLU A 29 -13.81 -1.88 -3.05
CA GLU A 29 -13.83 -1.88 -1.60
C GLU A 29 -12.58 -2.53 -1.02
N ALA A 30 -12.07 -3.61 -1.63
CA ALA A 30 -10.85 -4.26 -1.18
C ALA A 30 -9.61 -3.36 -1.36
N VAL A 31 -9.55 -2.58 -2.45
CA VAL A 31 -8.47 -1.59 -2.67
C VAL A 31 -8.55 -0.47 -1.63
N LEU A 32 -9.75 0.04 -1.35
CA LEU A 32 -9.95 1.06 -0.32
C LEU A 32 -9.64 0.53 1.09
N ALA A 33 -10.00 -0.72 1.38
CA ALA A 33 -9.66 -1.38 2.64
C ALA A 33 -8.13 -1.55 2.80
N ALA A 34 -7.41 -1.87 1.72
CA ALA A 34 -5.95 -1.92 1.71
C ALA A 34 -5.32 -0.56 2.03
N ILE A 35 -5.83 0.53 1.44
CA ILE A 35 -5.38 1.91 1.75
C ILE A 35 -5.70 2.27 3.21
N GLY A 36 -6.90 1.91 3.69
CA GLY A 36 -7.29 2.10 5.09
C GLY A 36 -6.36 1.37 6.06
N PHE A 37 -6.02 0.11 5.75
CA PHE A 37 -5.06 -0.68 6.51
C PHE A 37 -3.67 -0.01 6.51
N ALA A 38 -3.20 0.47 5.36
CA ALA A 38 -1.92 1.19 5.27
C ALA A 38 -1.91 2.46 6.13
N LYS A 39 -3.00 3.23 6.12
CA LYS A 39 -3.16 4.41 6.98
C LYS A 39 -3.04 4.07 8.47
N GLU A 40 -3.69 3.00 8.91
CA GLU A 40 -3.62 2.58 10.31
C GLU A 40 -2.22 2.02 10.67
N ALA A 41 -1.59 1.28 9.76
CA ALA A 41 -0.22 0.78 9.93
C ALA A 41 0.81 1.93 10.03
N LEU A 42 0.65 3.00 9.24
CA LEU A 42 1.52 4.18 9.32
C LEU A 42 1.27 5.03 10.57
N ARG A 43 0.03 5.06 11.09
CA ARG A 43 -0.31 5.75 12.34
C ARG A 43 0.25 5.05 13.59
N ALA A 44 0.63 3.79 13.49
CA ALA A 44 1.12 2.99 14.60
C ALA A 44 2.63 3.18 14.91
N ASP A 45 3.22 4.32 14.53
CA ASP A 45 4.64 4.65 14.74
C ASP A 45 5.63 3.65 14.13
N VAL A 46 5.97 3.85 12.85
CA VAL A 46 7.25 3.32 12.33
C VAL A 46 8.30 4.44 12.44
N ILE A 47 8.80 4.65 13.65
CA ILE A 47 10.10 5.31 13.83
C ILE A 47 11.16 4.35 13.27
N TYR A 48 11.66 4.64 12.07
CA TYR A 48 12.91 4.08 11.61
C TYR A 48 14.04 4.88 12.27
N PRO A 49 14.89 4.27 13.12
CA PRO A 49 16.17 4.89 13.44
C PRO A 49 16.93 5.00 12.12
N LEU A 50 17.12 6.23 11.62
CA LEU A 50 18.18 6.47 10.67
C LEU A 50 19.46 6.15 11.42
N ALA A 51 20.07 5.01 11.12
CA ALA A 51 21.36 4.65 11.70
C ALA A 51 22.29 5.84 11.47
N GLU A 52 22.71 6.49 12.56
CA GLU A 52 23.68 7.57 12.51
C GLU A 52 24.92 7.01 11.80
N ALA A 53 25.21 7.53 10.61
CA ALA A 53 26.47 7.30 9.96
C ALA A 53 27.55 7.89 10.87
N THR A 54 28.23 7.00 11.58
CA THR A 54 29.38 7.28 12.43
C THR A 54 30.38 8.14 11.65
N LYS A 55 30.79 9.26 12.24
CA LYS A 55 31.94 10.04 11.79
C LYS A 55 32.97 10.11 12.92
#